data_AF-A0A5Q3L2D7-F1
#
_entry.id   AF-A0A5Q3L2D7-F1
#
_cell.length_a   1.000
_cell.length_b   1.000
_cell.length_c   1.000
_cell.angle_alpha   90.00
_cell.angle_beta   90.00
_cell.angle_gamma   90.00
#
_symmetry.space_group_name_H-M   'P 1'
#
loop_
_entity.id
_entity.type
_entity.pdbx_description
1 polymer ?
#
loop_
_entity_poly.entity_id
_entity_poly.type
_entity_poly.pdbx_seq_one_letter_code
_entity_poly.pdbx_strand_id
1 'polypeptide(L)'
;MARYLGLDVHKHFIAVCLLDGTGKVLFRGRAECDRTVLKRFAKACLKKNDRIALEATTNAWTVVEWLRPFVSAVVVSNPLKTKAIAEAKIKTDKVDAEVLAQLLRCDYLPQVWQPDDKTPILRGLISHRSGMMTQRSRHKNRIQSLLGRLMIHSPCKVLWTKAGKEWLNELKLPAIERLVLDSELRPLEWTEKEIASLDQQLMEIAGNEPRVQLLMTLPGVSYVVAIGFLAAMGDITRFRDGKHAASYLGLVPITRQSGNHCYHGHITKAGNRQARGLLTQSCQHVTRHPGPLGAFFSPPRETQESPGCDHRCSPQAGYDLLPDAQE
;
A
#
# COMPACT_ATOMS: atom_id res chain seq x y z
N MET A 1 0.47 -30.78 -22.46
CA MET A 1 0.24 -30.71 -21.00
C MET A 1 0.71 -29.36 -20.47
N ALA A 2 -0.04 -28.74 -19.57
CA ALA A 2 0.36 -27.51 -18.89
C ALA A 2 1.57 -27.77 -17.99
N ARG A 3 2.48 -26.79 -17.92
CA ARG A 3 3.61 -26.80 -16.98
C ARG A 3 3.46 -25.65 -16.00
N TYR A 4 3.97 -25.85 -14.79
CA TYR A 4 3.80 -24.93 -13.68
C TYR A 4 5.17 -24.44 -13.24
N LEU A 5 5.36 -23.13 -13.21
CA LEU A 5 6.60 -22.52 -12.80
C LEU A 5 6.40 -21.76 -11.50
N GLY A 6 7.37 -21.85 -10.62
CA GLY A 6 7.50 -20.95 -9.48
C GLY A 6 8.79 -20.15 -9.61
N LEU A 7 8.66 -18.85 -9.43
CA LEU A 7 9.74 -17.88 -9.46
C LEU A 7 9.84 -17.23 -8.09
N ASP A 8 10.92 -17.52 -7.38
CA ASP A 8 11.28 -16.77 -6.20
C ASP A 8 12.26 -15.66 -6.60
N VAL A 9 11.77 -14.42 -6.54
CA VAL A 9 12.42 -13.25 -7.12
C VAL A 9 13.21 -12.51 -6.05
N HIS A 10 14.52 -12.71 -6.04
CA HIS A 10 15.46 -12.00 -5.16
C HIS A 10 16.09 -10.80 -5.88
N LYS A 11 16.75 -9.90 -5.13
CA LYS A 11 17.34 -8.66 -5.67
C LYS A 11 18.44 -8.85 -6.73
N HIS A 12 19.09 -10.01 -6.75
CA HIS A 12 20.23 -10.30 -7.66
C HIS A 12 19.98 -11.52 -8.54
N PHE A 13 19.06 -12.39 -8.17
CA PHE A 13 18.77 -13.62 -8.91
C PHE A 13 17.30 -13.99 -8.78
N ILE A 14 16.83 -14.84 -9.67
CA ILE A 14 15.50 -15.45 -9.67
C ILE A 14 15.73 -16.96 -9.55
N ALA A 15 15.27 -17.57 -8.47
CA ALA A 15 15.23 -19.03 -8.38
C ALA A 15 14.01 -19.53 -9.15
N VAL A 16 14.22 -20.54 -9.98
CA VAL A 16 13.22 -21.06 -10.91
C VAL A 16 13.01 -22.54 -10.63
N CYS A 17 11.75 -22.94 -10.47
CA CYS A 17 11.34 -24.34 -10.49
C CYS A 17 10.26 -24.54 -11.54
N LEU A 18 10.41 -25.56 -12.39
CA LEU A 18 9.45 -25.96 -13.41
C LEU A 18 8.96 -27.38 -13.12
N LEU A 19 7.64 -27.54 -13.06
CA LEU A 19 6.94 -28.80 -12.85
C LEU A 19 6.10 -29.17 -14.07
N ASP A 20 5.90 -30.47 -14.28
CA ASP A 20 4.81 -30.95 -15.15
C ASP A 20 3.46 -30.98 -14.42
N GLY A 21 2.41 -31.46 -15.09
CA GLY A 21 1.07 -31.57 -14.50
C GLY A 21 0.95 -32.56 -13.34
N THR A 22 1.85 -33.54 -13.24
CA THR A 22 1.88 -34.52 -12.14
C THR A 22 2.57 -33.98 -10.90
N GLY A 23 3.35 -32.90 -11.04
CA GLY A 23 4.17 -32.32 -9.98
C GLY A 23 5.62 -32.81 -10.00
N LYS A 24 6.03 -33.56 -11.03
CA LYS A 24 7.43 -33.95 -11.21
C LYS A 24 8.24 -32.73 -11.64
N VAL A 25 9.38 -32.54 -10.99
CA VAL A 25 10.34 -31.49 -11.29
C VAL A 25 11.00 -31.76 -12.64
N LEU A 26 10.80 -30.86 -13.60
CA LEU A 26 11.44 -30.88 -14.92
C LEU A 26 12.74 -30.07 -14.93
N PHE A 27 12.79 -28.98 -14.16
CA PHE A 27 13.95 -28.10 -14.09
C PHE A 27 13.99 -27.34 -12.76
N ARG A 28 15.21 -27.16 -12.23
CA ARG A 28 15.53 -26.20 -11.16
C ARG A 28 16.76 -25.41 -11.57
N GLY A 29 16.74 -24.11 -11.35
CA GLY A 29 17.87 -23.26 -11.70
C GLY A 29 17.80 -21.89 -11.05
N ARG A 30 18.80 -21.08 -11.38
CA ARG A 30 18.83 -19.66 -11.04
C ARG A 30 19.13 -18.86 -12.31
N ALA A 31 18.46 -17.73 -12.45
CA ALA A 31 18.77 -16.72 -13.46
C ALA A 31 19.17 -15.44 -12.76
N GLU A 32 20.01 -14.62 -13.38
CA GLU A 32 20.25 -13.26 -12.90
C GLU A 32 18.95 -12.45 -12.94
N CYS A 33 18.73 -11.61 -11.92
CA CYS A 33 17.56 -10.74 -11.87
C CYS A 33 17.76 -9.52 -12.79
N ASP A 34 17.80 -9.78 -14.10
CA ASP A 34 18.00 -8.79 -15.15
C ASP A 34 16.92 -8.87 -16.24
N ARG A 35 16.60 -7.72 -16.84
CA ARG A 35 15.58 -7.58 -17.89
C ARG A 35 15.89 -8.40 -19.13
N THR A 36 17.13 -8.35 -19.60
CA THR A 36 17.54 -9.02 -20.83
C THR A 36 17.58 -10.53 -20.61
N VAL A 37 18.09 -10.97 -19.46
CA VAL A 37 18.14 -12.37 -19.06
C VAL A 37 16.73 -12.95 -18.96
N LEU A 38 15.79 -12.26 -18.30
CA LEU A 38 14.42 -12.75 -18.14
C LEU A 38 13.68 -12.85 -19.49
N LYS A 39 13.85 -11.86 -20.38
CA LYS A 39 13.27 -11.91 -21.73
C LYS A 39 13.85 -13.04 -22.58
N ARG A 40 15.16 -13.30 -22.47
CA ARG A 40 15.82 -14.42 -23.18
C ARG A 40 15.31 -15.76 -22.65
N PHE A 41 15.25 -15.92 -21.32
CA PHE A 41 14.65 -17.10 -20.68
C PHE A 41 13.21 -17.33 -21.14
N ALA A 42 12.41 -16.26 -21.17
CA ALA A 42 11.02 -16.33 -21.62
C ALA A 42 10.88 -16.86 -23.05
N LYS A 43 11.70 -16.35 -23.98
CA LYS A 43 11.70 -16.79 -25.39
C LYS A 43 12.21 -18.21 -25.57
N ALA A 44 13.22 -18.62 -24.81
CA ALA A 44 13.89 -19.91 -25.02
C ALA A 44 13.17 -21.08 -24.31
N CYS A 45 12.53 -20.82 -23.17
CA CYS A 45 12.09 -21.89 -22.26
C CYS A 45 10.57 -21.96 -22.05
N LEU A 46 9.85 -20.83 -22.18
CA LEU A 46 8.42 -20.78 -21.88
C LEU A 46 7.57 -21.17 -23.08
N LYS A 47 6.41 -21.76 -22.78
CA LYS A 47 5.38 -22.16 -23.73
C LYS A 47 4.08 -21.43 -23.41
N LYS A 48 3.25 -21.24 -24.42
CA LYS A 48 1.96 -20.54 -24.31
C LYS A 48 1.00 -21.15 -23.29
N ASN A 49 1.13 -22.42 -22.98
CA ASN A 49 0.29 -23.14 -22.02
C ASN A 49 0.92 -23.24 -20.62
N ASP A 50 2.06 -22.62 -20.38
CA ASP A 50 2.66 -22.56 -19.05
C ASP A 50 1.87 -21.63 -18.13
N ARG A 51 1.93 -21.88 -16.84
CA ARG A 51 1.42 -21.01 -15.78
C ARG A 51 2.55 -20.71 -14.81
N ILE A 52 2.69 -19.44 -14.42
CA ILE A 52 3.79 -18.97 -13.56
C ILE A 52 3.24 -18.45 -12.25
N ALA A 53 3.91 -18.76 -11.14
CA ALA A 53 3.69 -18.19 -9.82
C ALA A 53 4.92 -17.42 -9.37
N LEU A 54 4.71 -16.28 -8.72
CA LEU A 54 5.74 -15.52 -8.02
C LEU A 54 5.15 -14.86 -6.78
N GLU A 55 5.94 -14.60 -5.75
CA GLU A 55 5.47 -13.82 -4.59
C GLU A 55 5.35 -12.33 -4.92
N ALA A 56 4.46 -11.63 -4.20
CA ALA A 56 4.40 -10.18 -4.24
C ALA A 56 5.67 -9.55 -3.63
N THR A 57 6.58 -9.13 -4.51
CA THR A 57 7.81 -8.40 -4.21
C THR A 57 7.86 -7.06 -4.95
N THR A 58 8.91 -6.26 -4.72
CA THR A 58 9.06 -4.92 -5.32
C THR A 58 9.04 -4.94 -6.85
N ASN A 59 9.57 -5.98 -7.48
CA ASN A 59 9.70 -6.12 -8.93
C ASN A 59 8.66 -7.07 -9.55
N ALA A 60 7.72 -7.59 -8.75
CA ALA A 60 6.75 -8.58 -9.22
C ALA A 60 5.93 -8.09 -10.44
N TRP A 61 5.46 -6.84 -10.44
CA TRP A 61 4.65 -6.33 -11.54
C TRP A 61 5.42 -6.20 -12.85
N THR A 62 6.70 -5.81 -12.79
CA THR A 62 7.58 -5.76 -13.97
C THR A 62 7.88 -7.16 -14.51
N VAL A 63 8.09 -8.14 -13.63
CA VAL A 63 8.25 -9.54 -14.03
C VAL A 63 6.98 -10.04 -14.70
N VAL A 64 5.80 -9.74 -14.14
CA VAL A 64 4.51 -10.11 -14.72
C VAL A 64 4.36 -9.50 -16.12
N GLU A 65 4.60 -8.21 -16.28
CA GLU A 65 4.54 -7.50 -17.56
C GLU A 65 5.39 -8.19 -18.64
N TRP A 66 6.64 -8.57 -18.31
CA TRP A 66 7.55 -9.17 -19.28
C TRP A 66 7.25 -10.63 -19.61
N LEU A 67 6.67 -11.39 -18.67
CA LEU A 67 6.39 -12.81 -18.87
C LEU A 67 5.00 -13.08 -19.45
N ARG A 68 4.01 -12.21 -19.18
CA ARG A 68 2.61 -12.36 -19.63
C ARG A 68 2.47 -12.68 -21.13
N PRO A 69 3.25 -12.08 -22.06
CA PRO A 69 3.12 -12.41 -23.49
C PRO A 69 3.51 -13.85 -23.86
N PHE A 70 4.25 -14.57 -23.01
CA PHE A 70 4.83 -15.87 -23.35
C PHE A 70 4.05 -17.06 -22.79
N VAL A 71 3.15 -16.83 -21.83
CA VAL A 71 2.48 -17.88 -21.04
C VAL A 71 0.98 -17.66 -20.94
N SER A 72 0.25 -18.66 -20.45
CA SER A 72 -1.21 -18.58 -20.30
C SER A 72 -1.61 -17.74 -19.10
N ALA A 73 -0.82 -17.77 -18.02
CA ALA A 73 -1.07 -17.00 -16.81
C ALA A 73 0.23 -16.71 -16.05
N VAL A 74 0.29 -15.54 -15.42
CA VAL A 74 1.27 -15.21 -14.39
C VAL A 74 0.49 -14.77 -13.15
N VAL A 75 0.69 -15.47 -12.04
CA VAL A 75 -0.07 -15.32 -10.81
C VAL A 75 0.85 -14.82 -9.71
N VAL A 76 0.51 -13.69 -9.11
CA VAL A 76 1.25 -13.14 -7.97
C VAL A 76 0.60 -13.62 -6.68
N SER A 77 1.38 -14.24 -5.80
CA SER A 77 0.90 -14.78 -4.53
C SER A 77 1.00 -13.75 -3.39
N ASN A 78 0.11 -13.88 -2.40
CA ASN A 78 0.15 -13.09 -1.18
C ASN A 78 1.13 -13.75 -0.20
N PRO A 79 2.30 -13.15 0.07
CA PRO A 79 3.37 -13.82 0.83
C PRO A 79 2.94 -14.19 2.26
N LEU A 80 2.08 -13.38 2.90
CA LEU A 80 1.58 -13.70 4.25
C LEU A 80 0.67 -14.92 4.26
N LYS A 81 -0.20 -15.05 3.25
CA LYS A 81 -1.09 -16.22 3.12
C LYS A 81 -0.33 -17.44 2.61
N THR A 82 0.59 -17.27 1.66
CA THR A 82 1.46 -18.34 1.16
C THR A 82 2.27 -18.95 2.30
N LYS A 83 2.86 -18.11 3.16
CA LYS A 83 3.59 -18.56 4.36
C LYS A 83 2.71 -19.36 5.32
N ALA A 84 1.43 -19.00 5.48
CA ALA A 84 0.51 -19.73 6.36
C ALA A 84 0.12 -21.13 5.83
N ILE A 85 0.20 -21.34 4.51
CA ILE A 85 -0.13 -22.64 3.88
C ILE A 85 1.10 -23.54 3.79
N ALA A 86 2.26 -22.96 3.46
CA ALA A 86 3.47 -23.70 3.14
C ALA A 86 4.63 -23.35 4.08
N GLU A 87 4.37 -23.36 5.38
CA GLU A 87 5.43 -23.15 6.39
C GLU A 87 6.41 -24.33 6.35
N ALA A 88 7.66 -24.06 5.96
CA ALA A 88 8.72 -25.06 5.91
C ALA A 88 9.75 -24.82 7.04
N LYS A 89 10.18 -25.91 7.69
CA LYS A 89 11.25 -25.89 8.71
C LYS A 89 12.61 -25.48 8.13
N ILE A 90 12.85 -25.80 6.86
CA ILE A 90 14.06 -25.43 6.10
C ILE A 90 13.62 -24.53 4.95
N LYS A 91 14.07 -23.27 4.98
CA LYS A 91 13.74 -22.26 3.97
C LYS A 91 14.94 -21.98 3.07
N THR A 92 14.80 -22.24 1.77
CA THR A 92 15.81 -21.92 0.76
C THR A 92 15.12 -21.46 -0.51
N ASP A 93 15.73 -20.57 -1.29
CA ASP A 93 15.10 -20.03 -2.52
C ASP A 93 14.67 -21.13 -3.51
N LYS A 94 15.39 -22.26 -3.54
CA LYS A 94 15.03 -23.42 -4.37
C LYS A 94 13.73 -24.07 -3.92
N VAL A 95 13.58 -24.23 -2.60
CA VAL A 95 12.36 -24.80 -1.99
C VAL A 95 11.21 -23.84 -2.15
N ASP A 96 11.43 -22.54 -1.95
CA ASP A 96 10.39 -21.51 -2.09
C ASP A 96 9.85 -21.45 -3.53
N ALA A 97 10.73 -21.46 -4.53
CA ALA A 97 10.33 -21.54 -5.95
C ALA A 97 9.52 -22.81 -6.25
N GLU A 98 9.88 -23.96 -5.70
CA GLU A 98 9.13 -25.20 -5.91
C GLU A 98 7.78 -25.20 -5.20
N VAL A 99 7.71 -24.69 -3.97
CA VAL A 99 6.46 -24.51 -3.22
C VAL A 99 5.48 -23.66 -4.00
N LEU A 100 5.93 -22.54 -4.59
CA LEU A 100 5.08 -21.71 -5.44
C LEU A 100 4.54 -22.47 -6.65
N ALA A 101 5.40 -23.25 -7.32
CA ALA A 101 5.01 -24.06 -8.47
C ALA A 101 3.97 -25.12 -8.08
N GLN A 102 4.16 -25.80 -6.95
CA GLN A 102 3.22 -26.81 -6.44
C GLN A 102 1.88 -26.20 -6.04
N LEU A 103 1.89 -25.09 -5.30
CA LEU A 103 0.67 -24.39 -4.90
C LEU A 103 -0.14 -23.91 -6.12
N LEU A 104 0.53 -23.43 -7.16
CA LEU A 104 -0.13 -23.05 -8.41
C LEU A 104 -0.71 -24.26 -9.14
N ARG A 105 0.04 -25.37 -9.20
CA ARG A 105 -0.39 -26.61 -9.84
C ARG A 105 -1.64 -27.19 -9.19
N CYS A 106 -1.71 -27.13 -7.87
CA CYS A 106 -2.83 -27.68 -7.09
C CYS A 106 -3.98 -26.67 -6.88
N ASP A 107 -3.89 -25.46 -7.44
CA ASP A 107 -4.87 -24.38 -7.27
C ASP A 107 -5.07 -23.91 -5.82
N TYR A 108 -4.04 -24.05 -4.98
CA TYR A 108 -4.01 -23.58 -3.59
C TYR A 108 -3.27 -22.24 -3.41
N LEU A 109 -2.73 -21.66 -4.49
CA LEU A 109 -1.94 -20.44 -4.40
C LEU A 109 -2.82 -19.23 -4.05
N PRO A 110 -2.61 -18.57 -2.89
CA PRO A 110 -3.41 -17.41 -2.51
C PRO A 110 -3.01 -16.20 -3.36
N GLN A 111 -3.88 -15.79 -4.28
CA GLN A 111 -3.56 -14.78 -5.30
C GLN A 111 -3.74 -13.34 -4.79
N VAL A 112 -2.95 -12.43 -5.32
CA VAL A 112 -3.11 -10.98 -5.20
C VAL A 112 -3.77 -10.45 -6.47
N TRP A 113 -4.70 -9.51 -6.30
CA TRP A 113 -5.29 -8.79 -7.43
C TRP A 113 -4.20 -8.10 -8.27
N GLN A 114 -4.21 -8.36 -9.57
CA GLN A 114 -3.30 -7.75 -10.51
C GLN A 114 -3.86 -6.40 -10.99
N PRO A 115 -3.09 -5.30 -10.85
CA PRO A 115 -3.49 -4.00 -11.36
C PRO A 115 -3.46 -3.90 -12.89
N ASP A 116 -4.24 -2.95 -13.42
CA ASP A 116 -4.09 -2.46 -14.80
C ASP A 116 -2.78 -1.69 -14.98
N ASP A 117 -2.46 -1.26 -16.21
CA ASP A 117 -1.19 -0.60 -16.50
C ASP A 117 -1.06 0.79 -15.85
N LYS A 118 -2.19 1.47 -15.60
CA LYS A 118 -2.23 2.83 -15.05
C LYS A 118 -2.04 2.85 -13.53
N THR A 119 -2.57 1.85 -12.83
CA THR A 119 -2.60 1.80 -11.35
C THR A 119 -1.20 1.80 -10.72
N PRO A 120 -0.21 0.99 -11.17
CA PRO A 120 1.15 0.98 -10.62
C PRO A 120 1.86 2.31 -10.82
N ILE A 121 1.63 2.98 -11.95
CA ILE A 121 2.22 4.30 -12.25
C ILE A 121 1.72 5.32 -11.22
N LEU A 122 0.40 5.38 -11.00
CA LEU A 122 -0.20 6.27 -10.00
C LEU A 122 0.27 5.94 -8.57
N ARG A 123 0.36 4.65 -8.22
CA ARG A 123 0.92 4.20 -6.94
C ARG A 123 2.36 4.65 -6.76
N GLY A 124 3.17 4.54 -7.80
CA GLY A 124 4.57 4.97 -7.81
C GLY A 124 4.70 6.47 -7.55
N LEU A 125 3.95 7.29 -8.30
CA LEU A 125 3.96 8.75 -8.15
C LEU A 125 3.50 9.19 -6.76
N ILE A 126 2.40 8.66 -6.26
CA ILE A 126 1.87 8.97 -4.93
C ILE A 126 2.83 8.50 -3.82
N SER A 127 3.42 7.32 -3.95
CA SER A 127 4.42 6.81 -2.99
C SER A 127 5.68 7.67 -2.98
N HIS A 128 6.16 8.08 -4.16
CA HIS A 128 7.33 8.94 -4.31
C HIS A 128 7.11 10.30 -3.65
N ARG A 129 5.97 10.95 -3.92
CA ARG A 129 5.59 12.20 -3.26
C ARG A 129 5.54 12.08 -1.74
N SER A 130 4.96 11.01 -1.21
CA SER A 130 4.93 10.77 0.25
C SER A 130 6.33 10.53 0.83
N GLY A 131 7.22 9.91 0.05
CA GLY A 131 8.65 9.81 0.39
C GLY A 131 9.27 11.20 0.55
N MET A 132 9.07 12.09 -0.43
CA MET A 132 9.57 13.47 -0.36
C MET A 132 8.99 14.26 0.82
N MET A 133 7.69 14.14 1.09
CA MET A 133 7.08 14.77 2.27
C MET A 133 7.70 14.27 3.60
N THR A 134 8.07 12.99 3.64
CA THR A 134 8.75 12.40 4.80
C THR A 134 10.16 12.98 4.96
N GLN A 135 10.93 13.10 3.88
CA GLN A 135 12.26 13.72 3.92
C GLN A 135 12.20 15.18 4.35
N ARG A 136 11.27 15.96 3.79
CA ARG A 136 11.00 17.36 4.20
C ARG A 136 10.77 17.46 5.71
N SER A 137 9.94 16.57 6.25
CA SER A 137 9.64 16.55 7.68
C SER A 137 10.86 16.18 8.53
N ARG A 138 11.72 15.27 8.05
CA ARG A 138 12.98 14.91 8.73
C ARG A 138 13.94 16.09 8.79
N HIS A 139 14.16 16.81 7.69
CA HIS A 139 15.02 18.00 7.68
C HIS A 139 14.49 19.07 8.64
N LYS A 140 13.18 19.33 8.61
CA LYS A 140 12.51 20.26 9.55
C LYS A 140 12.75 19.88 11.01
N ASN A 141 12.57 18.60 11.34
CA ASN A 141 12.77 18.11 12.71
C ASN A 141 14.23 18.19 13.15
N ARG A 142 15.20 17.94 12.26
CA ARG A 142 16.63 18.07 12.57
C ARG A 142 17.03 19.51 12.84
N ILE A 143 16.53 20.45 12.04
CA ILE A 143 16.73 21.90 12.29
C ILE A 143 16.12 22.28 13.63
N GLN A 144 14.89 21.85 13.94
CA GLN A 144 14.28 22.11 15.25
C GLN A 144 15.08 21.49 16.40
N SER A 145 15.61 20.28 16.22
CA SER A 145 16.48 19.63 17.20
C SER A 145 17.80 20.37 17.41
N LEU A 146 18.39 20.92 16.34
CA LEU A 146 19.59 21.75 16.43
C LEU A 146 19.32 23.01 17.25
N LEU A 147 18.24 23.72 16.94
CA LEU A 147 17.84 24.92 17.69
C LEU A 147 17.57 24.58 19.16
N GLY A 148 16.85 23.49 19.44
CA GLY A 148 16.57 23.03 20.79
C GLY A 148 17.83 22.69 21.58
N ARG A 149 18.79 22.00 20.98
CA ARG A 149 20.10 21.69 21.61
C ARG A 149 20.88 22.95 21.97
N LEU A 150 20.78 23.99 21.14
CA LEU A 150 21.44 25.27 21.37
C LEU A 150 20.61 26.24 22.23
N MET A 151 19.42 25.82 22.69
CA MET A 151 18.47 26.65 23.42
C MET A 151 18.08 27.94 22.67
N ILE A 152 18.02 27.87 21.34
CA ILE A 152 17.64 29.01 20.49
C ILE A 152 16.15 28.94 20.19
N HIS A 153 15.43 29.98 20.60
CA HIS A 153 14.02 30.14 20.30
C HIS A 153 13.83 30.95 19.02
N SER A 154 12.95 30.47 18.13
CA SER A 154 12.58 31.25 16.95
C SER A 154 11.69 32.44 17.35
N PRO A 155 11.94 33.65 16.81
CA PRO A 155 11.04 34.78 16.99
C PRO A 155 9.73 34.61 16.22
N CYS A 156 9.65 33.64 15.30
CA CYS A 156 8.48 33.38 14.48
C CYS A 156 7.54 32.36 15.15
N LYS A 157 6.23 32.65 15.16
CA LYS A 157 5.20 31.67 15.59
C LYS A 157 5.24 30.39 14.75
N VAL A 158 5.58 30.50 13.47
CA VAL A 158 5.74 29.38 12.54
C VAL A 158 7.07 29.50 11.81
N LEU A 159 8.02 28.62 12.15
CA LEU A 159 9.38 28.63 11.64
C LEU A 159 9.48 28.44 10.12
N TRP A 160 8.56 27.69 9.52
CA TRP A 160 8.66 27.29 8.10
C TRP A 160 8.06 28.29 7.11
N THR A 161 7.72 29.48 7.58
CA THR A 161 7.30 30.62 6.74
C THR A 161 8.51 31.23 6.03
N LYS A 162 8.25 32.15 5.08
CA LYS A 162 9.33 32.91 4.42
C LYS A 162 10.21 33.63 5.45
N ALA A 163 9.59 34.39 6.36
CA ALA A 163 10.29 35.12 7.42
C ALA A 163 11.09 34.18 8.36
N GLY A 164 10.53 33.02 8.73
CA GLY A 164 11.24 32.07 9.58
C GLY A 164 12.45 31.42 8.89
N LYS A 165 12.38 31.18 7.58
CA LYS A 165 13.52 30.70 6.79
C LYS A 165 14.59 31.78 6.59
N GLU A 166 14.18 33.03 6.34
CA GLU A 166 15.10 34.18 6.29
C GLU A 166 15.85 34.33 7.62
N TRP A 167 15.13 34.23 8.75
CA TRP A 167 15.75 34.24 10.07
C TRP A 167 16.77 33.09 10.27
N LEU A 168 16.47 31.86 9.82
CA LEU A 168 17.42 30.75 9.89
C LEU A 168 18.70 31.03 9.09
N ASN A 169 18.58 31.69 7.94
CA ASN A 169 19.73 32.08 7.12
C ASN A 169 20.59 33.15 7.82
N GLU A 170 19.97 34.11 8.52
CA GLU A 170 20.68 35.20 9.21
C GLU A 170 21.19 34.84 10.62
N LEU A 171 20.71 33.73 11.20
CA LEU A 171 21.02 33.33 12.58
C LEU A 171 22.54 33.20 12.84
N LYS A 172 23.11 34.02 13.72
CA LYS A 172 24.55 33.90 14.03
C LYS A 172 24.81 32.64 14.85
N LEU A 173 25.62 31.72 14.32
CA LEU A 173 26.00 30.45 14.93
C LEU A 173 27.52 30.25 14.85
N PRO A 174 28.13 29.49 15.77
CA PRO A 174 29.50 29.03 15.59
C PRO A 174 29.64 28.21 14.30
N ALA A 175 30.86 28.12 13.78
CA ALA A 175 31.12 27.62 12.43
C ALA A 175 30.56 26.19 12.18
N ILE A 176 30.65 25.31 13.18
CA ILE A 176 30.18 23.92 13.06
C ILE A 176 28.65 23.86 13.07
N GLU A 177 27.98 24.55 13.98
CA GLU A 177 26.52 24.65 14.04
C GLU A 177 25.94 25.25 12.77
N ARG A 178 26.58 26.30 12.23
CA ARG A 178 26.21 26.91 10.94
C ARG A 178 26.34 25.90 9.81
N LEU A 179 27.46 25.17 9.72
CA LEU A 179 27.66 24.12 8.72
C LEU A 179 26.56 23.06 8.78
N VAL A 180 26.19 22.61 9.99
CA VAL A 180 25.11 21.62 10.19
C VAL A 180 23.77 22.19 9.74
N LEU A 181 23.43 23.42 10.14
CA LEU A 181 22.18 24.08 9.73
C LEU A 181 22.07 24.19 8.21
N ASP A 182 23.12 24.66 7.54
CA ASP A 182 23.14 24.84 6.09
C ASP A 182 23.06 23.48 5.36
N SER A 183 23.64 22.43 5.94
CA SER A 183 23.53 21.06 5.42
C SER A 183 22.10 20.49 5.47
N GLU A 184 21.24 21.00 6.35
CA GLU A 184 19.83 20.63 6.45
C GLU A 184 18.90 21.59 5.68
N LEU A 185 19.25 22.87 5.57
CA LEU A 185 18.49 23.86 4.79
C LEU A 185 18.52 23.57 3.28
N ARG A 186 19.69 23.26 2.72
CA ARG A 186 19.83 22.93 1.27
C ARG A 186 18.90 21.79 0.81
N PRO A 187 18.93 20.59 1.43
CA PRO A 187 18.03 19.51 1.03
C PRO A 187 16.57 19.79 1.39
N LEU A 188 16.29 20.60 2.42
CA LEU A 188 14.93 21.05 2.71
C LEU A 188 14.35 21.86 1.55
N GLU A 189 15.08 22.87 1.07
CA GLU A 189 14.65 23.69 -0.07
C GLU A 189 14.49 22.87 -1.35
N TRP A 190 15.44 21.98 -1.64
CA TRP A 190 15.34 21.08 -2.79
C TRP A 190 14.10 20.20 -2.69
N THR A 191 13.87 19.55 -1.55
CA THR A 191 12.72 18.67 -1.35
C THR A 191 11.39 19.43 -1.47
N GLU A 192 11.33 20.69 -1.03
CA GLU A 192 10.13 21.52 -1.21
C GLU A 192 9.85 21.85 -2.67
N LYS A 193 10.88 22.12 -3.48
CA LYS A 193 10.75 22.30 -4.93
C LYS A 193 10.28 21.03 -5.64
N GLU A 194 10.86 19.88 -5.28
CA GLU A 194 10.45 18.58 -5.85
C GLU A 194 9.00 18.25 -5.51
N ILE A 195 8.56 18.49 -4.26
CA ILE A 195 7.15 18.30 -3.88
C ILE A 195 6.23 19.18 -4.75
N ALA A 196 6.60 20.45 -4.98
CA ALA A 196 5.81 21.35 -5.81
C ALA A 196 5.71 20.87 -7.27
N SER A 197 6.82 20.36 -7.84
CA SER A 197 6.84 19.76 -9.18
C SER A 197 5.94 18.53 -9.27
N LEU A 198 6.00 17.63 -8.28
CA LEU A 198 5.12 16.46 -8.20
C LEU A 198 3.65 16.86 -8.01
N ASP A 199 3.38 17.91 -7.25
CA ASP A 199 2.03 18.46 -7.07
C ASP A 199 1.46 19.00 -8.37
N GLN A 200 2.27 19.65 -9.21
CA GLN A 200 1.85 20.10 -10.54
C GLN A 200 1.42 18.93 -11.44
N GLN A 201 2.20 17.85 -11.48
CA GLN A 201 1.84 16.65 -12.26
C GLN A 201 0.56 15.99 -11.73
N LEU A 202 0.38 15.91 -10.41
CA LEU A 202 -0.84 15.36 -9.82
C LEU A 202 -2.08 16.22 -10.11
N MET A 203 -1.93 17.55 -10.15
CA MET A 203 -3.01 18.45 -10.54
C MET A 203 -3.42 18.25 -12.01
N GLU A 204 -2.46 18.05 -12.92
CA GLU A 204 -2.75 17.72 -14.32
C GLU A 204 -3.50 16.38 -14.46
N ILE A 205 -3.07 15.35 -13.73
CA ILE A 205 -3.78 14.07 -13.67
C ILE A 205 -5.20 14.25 -13.14
N ALA A 206 -5.38 15.05 -12.09
CA ALA A 206 -6.69 15.32 -11.50
C ALA A 206 -7.62 16.05 -12.48
N GLY A 207 -7.08 16.97 -13.28
CA GLY A 207 -7.83 17.69 -14.32
C GLY A 207 -8.34 16.79 -15.45
N ASN A 208 -7.69 15.65 -15.69
CA ASN A 208 -7.99 14.75 -16.81
C ASN A 208 -8.67 13.43 -16.40
N GLU A 209 -9.01 13.25 -15.11
CA GLU A 209 -9.63 12.03 -14.59
C GLU A 209 -10.97 12.34 -13.90
N PRO A 210 -12.11 12.08 -14.56
CA PRO A 210 -13.44 12.40 -14.02
C PRO A 210 -13.72 11.77 -12.65
N ARG A 211 -13.16 10.58 -12.35
CA ARG A 211 -13.33 9.94 -11.04
C ARG A 211 -12.63 10.73 -9.94
N VAL A 212 -11.48 11.33 -10.22
CA VAL A 212 -10.76 12.19 -9.26
C VAL A 212 -11.57 13.47 -9.01
N GLN A 213 -12.08 14.10 -10.07
CA GLN A 213 -12.92 15.29 -9.97
C GLN A 213 -14.18 15.02 -9.13
N LEU A 214 -14.85 13.89 -9.36
CA LEU A 214 -16.01 13.47 -8.57
C LEU A 214 -15.64 13.29 -7.10
N LEU A 215 -14.55 12.60 -6.78
CA LEU A 215 -14.10 12.40 -5.41
C LEU A 215 -13.77 13.73 -4.71
N MET A 216 -13.20 14.70 -5.44
CA MET A 216 -12.87 16.02 -4.91
C MET A 216 -14.09 16.90 -4.59
N THR A 217 -15.29 16.50 -5.02
CA THR A 217 -16.53 17.16 -4.57
C THR A 217 -16.84 16.88 -3.09
N LEU A 218 -16.24 15.82 -2.53
CA LEU A 218 -16.39 15.49 -1.12
C LEU A 218 -15.55 16.44 -0.27
N PRO A 219 -16.12 17.04 0.80
CA PRO A 219 -15.35 17.84 1.75
C PRO A 219 -14.12 17.08 2.25
N GLY A 220 -12.99 17.78 2.37
CA GLY A 220 -11.73 17.20 2.85
C GLY A 220 -11.01 16.25 1.90
N VAL A 221 -11.55 15.98 0.71
CA VAL A 221 -10.88 15.16 -0.32
C VAL A 221 -10.17 16.06 -1.32
N SER A 222 -8.84 16.14 -1.20
CA SER A 222 -8.00 16.83 -2.18
C SER A 222 -7.63 15.91 -3.36
N TYR A 223 -7.04 16.46 -4.42
CA TYR A 223 -6.51 15.67 -5.54
C TYR A 223 -5.54 14.57 -5.08
N VAL A 224 -4.70 14.85 -4.08
CA VAL A 224 -3.77 13.85 -3.52
C VAL A 224 -4.51 12.69 -2.86
N VAL A 225 -5.58 12.99 -2.11
CA VAL A 225 -6.40 11.98 -1.45
C VAL A 225 -7.14 11.15 -2.49
N ALA A 226 -7.80 11.80 -3.45
CA ALA A 226 -8.57 11.14 -4.50
C ALA A 226 -7.70 10.22 -5.37
N ILE A 227 -6.56 10.73 -5.86
CA ILE A 227 -5.61 9.93 -6.65
C ILE A 227 -5.03 8.80 -5.80
N GLY A 228 -4.63 9.07 -4.56
CA GLY A 228 -4.09 8.05 -3.66
C GLY A 228 -5.10 6.95 -3.32
N PHE A 229 -6.38 7.31 -3.17
CA PHE A 229 -7.47 6.36 -2.98
C PHE A 229 -7.68 5.48 -4.22
N LEU A 230 -7.85 6.09 -5.40
CA LEU A 230 -8.00 5.34 -6.65
C LEU A 230 -6.79 4.44 -6.94
N ALA A 231 -5.58 4.94 -6.72
CA ALA A 231 -4.36 4.16 -6.88
C ALA A 231 -4.34 2.95 -5.92
N ALA A 232 -4.82 3.09 -4.69
CA ALA A 232 -4.87 1.97 -3.75
C ALA A 232 -5.96 0.95 -4.13
N MET A 233 -7.15 1.43 -4.50
CA MET A 233 -8.30 0.58 -4.81
C MET A 233 -8.16 -0.15 -6.13
N GLY A 234 -7.65 0.52 -7.16
CA GLY A 234 -7.63 0.03 -8.52
C GLY A 234 -9.04 -0.02 -9.12
N ASP A 235 -9.39 -1.14 -9.75
CA ASP A 235 -10.76 -1.41 -10.15
C ASP A 235 -11.66 -1.53 -8.91
N ILE A 236 -12.68 -0.68 -8.83
CA ILE A 236 -13.61 -0.63 -7.70
C ILE A 236 -14.67 -1.72 -7.79
N THR A 237 -14.95 -2.25 -8.99
CA THR A 237 -16.01 -3.25 -9.22
C THR A 237 -15.65 -4.61 -8.63
N ARG A 238 -14.38 -4.86 -8.30
CA ARG A 238 -13.91 -6.06 -7.59
C ARG A 238 -14.38 -6.15 -6.14
N PHE A 239 -14.95 -5.07 -5.60
CA PHE A 239 -15.48 -5.04 -4.24
C PHE A 239 -16.99 -5.16 -4.27
N ARG A 240 -17.53 -6.08 -3.46
CA ARG A 240 -18.98 -6.27 -3.30
C ARG A 240 -19.67 -5.00 -2.81
N ASP A 241 -19.05 -4.31 -1.86
CA ASP A 241 -19.58 -3.10 -1.23
C ASP A 241 -18.46 -2.28 -0.54
N GLY A 242 -18.84 -1.14 0.02
CA GLY A 242 -17.94 -0.26 0.77
C GLY A 242 -17.33 -0.88 2.04
N LYS A 243 -17.99 -1.87 2.66
CA LYS A 243 -17.43 -2.56 3.85
C LYS A 243 -16.27 -3.46 3.46
N HIS A 244 -16.37 -4.15 2.31
CA HIS A 244 -15.27 -4.96 1.77
C HIS A 244 -14.10 -4.09 1.33
N ALA A 245 -14.37 -2.91 0.75
CA ALA A 245 -13.36 -1.91 0.44
C ALA A 245 -12.65 -1.40 1.71
N ALA A 246 -13.40 -1.07 2.77
CA ALA A 246 -12.83 -0.66 4.05
C ALA A 246 -11.98 -1.76 4.70
N SER A 247 -12.42 -3.02 4.61
CA SER A 247 -11.67 -4.18 5.09
C SER A 247 -10.34 -4.34 4.36
N TYR A 248 -10.34 -4.18 3.03
CA TYR A 248 -9.14 -4.23 2.20
C TYR A 248 -8.12 -3.13 2.56
N LEU A 249 -8.59 -1.93 2.92
CA LEU A 249 -7.75 -0.84 3.41
C LEU A 249 -7.34 -0.96 4.89
N GLY A 250 -7.81 -2.01 5.57
CA GLY A 250 -7.55 -2.27 6.98
C GLY A 250 -8.13 -1.22 7.91
N LEU A 251 -9.28 -0.65 7.53
CA LEU A 251 -10.05 0.35 8.28
C LEU A 251 -11.12 -0.26 9.20
N VAL A 252 -11.27 -1.58 9.18
CA VAL A 252 -12.22 -2.33 10.01
C VAL A 252 -11.57 -2.84 11.30
N PRO A 253 -12.32 -3.00 12.40
CA PRO A 253 -11.79 -3.57 13.64
C PRO A 253 -11.36 -5.02 13.46
N ILE A 254 -10.33 -5.43 14.20
CA ILE A 254 -10.01 -6.84 14.38
C ILE A 254 -11.16 -7.49 15.13
N THR A 255 -11.69 -8.59 14.59
CA THR A 255 -12.76 -9.37 15.22
C THR A 255 -12.23 -10.75 15.59
N ARG A 256 -12.42 -11.16 16.84
CA ARG A 256 -12.16 -12.52 17.31
C ARG A 256 -13.47 -13.08 17.86
N GLN A 257 -13.94 -14.17 17.28
CA GLN A 257 -15.18 -14.82 17.69
C GLN A 257 -14.90 -16.29 17.97
N SER A 258 -15.32 -16.77 19.14
CA SER A 258 -15.24 -18.18 19.54
C SER A 258 -16.50 -18.56 20.32
N GLY A 259 -17.24 -19.55 19.84
CA GLY A 259 -18.55 -19.90 20.40
C GLY A 259 -19.48 -18.68 20.44
N ASN A 260 -19.99 -18.36 21.64
CA ASN A 260 -20.92 -17.24 21.87
C ASN A 260 -20.24 -15.90 22.17
N HIS A 261 -18.91 -15.82 22.18
CA HIS A 261 -18.18 -14.59 22.49
C HIS A 261 -17.60 -13.94 21.24
N CYS A 262 -17.87 -12.64 21.06
CA CYS A 262 -17.30 -11.80 20.02
C CYS A 262 -16.56 -10.62 20.63
N TYR A 263 -15.31 -10.41 20.23
CA TYR A 263 -14.46 -9.31 20.66
C TYR A 263 -14.03 -8.47 19.46
N HIS A 264 -14.23 -7.16 19.54
CA HIS A 264 -13.76 -6.18 18.56
C HIS A 264 -12.62 -5.34 19.15
N GLY A 265 -11.46 -5.35 18.48
CA GLY A 265 -10.27 -4.60 18.88
C GLY A 265 -10.00 -3.38 17.99
N HIS A 266 -8.73 -2.97 17.95
CA HIS A 266 -8.25 -1.90 17.06
C HIS A 266 -8.39 -2.29 15.58
N ILE A 267 -8.25 -1.30 14.68
CA ILE A 267 -8.27 -1.56 13.23
C ILE A 267 -7.21 -2.57 12.80
N THR A 268 -7.49 -3.39 11.77
CA THR A 268 -6.55 -4.45 11.35
C THR A 268 -5.21 -3.90 10.84
N LYS A 269 -5.18 -2.65 10.36
CA LYS A 269 -4.03 -2.01 9.69
C LYS A 269 -3.52 -2.77 8.45
N ALA A 270 -4.26 -3.78 8.00
CA ALA A 270 -3.98 -4.52 6.77
C ALA A 270 -4.02 -3.59 5.54
N GLY A 271 -3.45 -4.05 4.43
CA GLY A 271 -3.48 -3.30 3.17
C GLY A 271 -2.62 -2.03 3.17
N ASN A 272 -3.04 -1.05 2.36
CA ASN A 272 -2.20 0.11 2.03
C ASN A 272 -2.21 1.18 3.15
N ARG A 273 -1.09 1.29 3.88
CA ARG A 273 -0.89 2.29 4.96
C ARG A 273 -1.06 3.73 4.48
N GLN A 274 -0.59 4.05 3.29
CA GLN A 274 -0.64 5.41 2.75
C GLN A 274 -2.08 5.84 2.47
N ALA A 275 -2.86 4.99 1.79
CA ALA A 275 -4.26 5.27 1.50
C ALA A 275 -5.08 5.44 2.78
N ARG A 276 -4.87 4.57 3.78
CA ARG A 276 -5.47 4.71 5.10
C ARG A 276 -5.12 6.04 5.77
N GLY A 277 -3.85 6.46 5.70
CA GLY A 277 -3.40 7.76 6.22
C GLY A 277 -4.10 8.94 5.54
N LEU A 278 -4.17 8.92 4.21
CA LEU A 278 -4.86 9.95 3.41
C LEU A 278 -6.33 10.06 3.79
N LEU A 279 -7.05 8.94 3.86
CA LEU A 279 -8.47 8.92 4.24
C LEU A 279 -8.68 9.42 5.67
N THR A 280 -7.83 9.01 6.61
CA THR A 280 -7.91 9.47 8.00
C THR A 280 -7.72 10.99 8.10
N GLN A 281 -6.74 11.54 7.40
CA GLN A 281 -6.51 12.99 7.34
C GLN A 281 -7.67 13.74 6.68
N SER A 282 -8.30 13.13 5.67
CA SER A 282 -9.47 13.69 5.00
C SER A 282 -10.64 13.80 5.96
N CYS A 283 -10.96 12.72 6.69
CA CYS A 283 -12.02 12.73 7.71
C CYS A 283 -11.74 13.75 8.82
N GLN A 284 -10.48 13.86 9.27
CA GLN A 284 -10.09 14.90 10.25
C GLN A 284 -10.34 16.31 9.72
N HIS A 285 -10.10 16.55 8.43
CA HIS A 285 -10.40 17.84 7.81
C HIS A 285 -11.92 18.09 7.69
N VAL A 286 -12.70 17.06 7.35
CA VAL A 286 -14.17 17.13 7.24
C VAL A 286 -14.82 17.63 8.52
N THR A 287 -14.27 17.31 9.70
CA THR A 287 -14.82 17.77 11.00
C THR A 287 -14.97 19.30 11.12
N ARG A 288 -14.23 20.06 10.30
CA ARG A 288 -14.30 21.54 10.27
C ARG A 288 -15.31 22.08 9.27
N HIS A 289 -15.94 21.21 8.48
CA HIS A 289 -16.88 21.62 7.45
C HIS A 289 -18.27 21.91 8.06
N PRO A 290 -18.93 23.04 7.73
CA PRO A 290 -20.19 23.44 8.36
C PRO A 290 -21.43 22.64 7.90
N GLY A 291 -21.24 21.46 7.29
CA GLY A 291 -22.31 20.67 6.65
C GLY A 291 -22.60 19.34 7.34
N PRO A 292 -23.60 18.57 6.86
CA PRO A 292 -24.01 17.29 7.46
C PRO A 292 -22.86 16.30 7.63
N LEU A 293 -21.92 16.25 6.67
CA LEU A 293 -20.74 15.41 6.77
C LEU A 293 -19.79 15.85 7.90
N GLY A 294 -19.63 17.16 8.11
CA GLY A 294 -18.83 17.67 9.23
C GLY A 294 -19.47 17.37 10.58
N ALA A 295 -20.79 17.47 10.68
CA ALA A 295 -21.54 17.06 11.86
C ALA A 295 -21.41 15.55 12.13
N PHE A 296 -21.48 14.72 11.09
CA PHE A 296 -21.35 13.26 11.20
C PHE A 296 -19.96 12.83 11.73
N PHE A 297 -18.89 13.49 11.29
CA PHE A 297 -17.52 13.16 11.72
C PHE A 297 -17.06 13.96 12.95
N SER A 298 -17.85 14.92 13.43
CA SER A 298 -17.56 15.60 14.68
C SER A 298 -17.73 14.60 15.83
N PRO A 299 -16.80 14.56 16.81
CA PRO A 299 -17.04 13.78 18.00
C PRO A 299 -18.34 14.27 18.66
N PRO A 300 -19.20 13.37 19.18
CA PRO A 300 -20.35 13.79 19.95
C PRO A 300 -19.84 14.73 21.05
N ARG A 301 -20.41 15.94 21.13
CA ARG A 301 -20.16 16.82 22.27
C ARG A 301 -20.54 16.00 23.51
N GLU A 302 -19.62 15.84 24.46
CA GLU A 302 -19.89 15.15 25.72
C GLU A 302 -21.14 15.75 26.35
N THR A 303 -22.30 15.11 26.13
CA THR A 303 -23.37 15.14 27.11
C THR A 303 -22.85 14.29 28.25
N GLN A 304 -22.54 14.94 29.38
CA GLN A 304 -22.37 14.29 30.66
C GLN A 304 -23.68 13.59 31.02
N GLU A 305 -23.90 12.42 30.44
CA GLU A 305 -24.87 11.40 30.83
C GLU A 305 -24.59 10.23 29.89
N SER A 306 -23.77 9.29 30.37
CA SER A 306 -23.62 7.99 29.71
C SER A 306 -24.85 7.17 30.08
N PRO A 307 -25.76 6.81 29.15
CA PRO A 307 -26.62 5.67 29.39
C PRO A 307 -25.69 4.44 29.34
N GLY A 308 -25.76 3.62 30.37
CA GLY A 308 -24.96 2.40 30.46
C GLY A 308 -25.00 1.62 29.15
N CYS A 309 -23.83 1.10 28.76
CA CYS A 309 -23.70 0.14 27.68
C CYS A 309 -24.50 -1.11 28.07
N ASP A 310 -25.78 -1.11 27.74
CA ASP A 310 -26.63 -2.28 27.85
C ASP A 310 -26.23 -3.19 26.69
N HIS A 311 -25.25 -4.06 26.95
CA HIS A 311 -24.86 -5.16 26.08
C HIS A 311 -25.98 -6.20 26.02
N ARG A 312 -27.13 -5.80 25.49
CA ARG A 312 -28.13 -6.73 24.94
C ARG A 312 -27.88 -6.85 23.45
N CYS A 313 -27.06 -7.85 23.14
CA CYS A 313 -27.04 -8.50 21.84
C CYS A 313 -28.50 -8.81 21.46
N SER A 314 -29.07 -8.07 20.51
CA SER A 314 -30.36 -8.43 19.94
C SER A 314 -30.14 -9.58 18.94
N PRO A 315 -30.69 -10.78 19.18
CA PRO A 315 -30.62 -11.86 18.22
C PRO A 315 -31.82 -11.70 17.28
N GLN A 316 -31.66 -11.09 16.10
CA GLN A 316 -32.58 -11.25 14.97
C GLN A 316 -32.07 -10.53 13.72
N ALA A 317 -31.36 -11.30 12.88
CA ALA A 317 -31.49 -11.23 11.44
C ALA A 317 -31.32 -12.67 10.96
N GLY A 318 -32.44 -13.32 10.66
CA GLY A 318 -32.50 -14.71 10.24
C GLY A 318 -31.62 -14.95 9.03
N TYR A 319 -30.71 -15.91 9.16
CA TYR A 319 -30.27 -16.69 8.02
C TYR A 319 -31.37 -17.73 7.81
N ASP A 320 -32.24 -17.49 6.84
CA ASP A 320 -33.11 -18.54 6.33
C ASP A 320 -32.20 -19.63 5.73
N LEU A 321 -32.11 -20.73 6.45
CA LEU A 321 -31.62 -22.00 5.94
C LEU A 321 -32.57 -22.43 4.84
N LEU A 322 -32.07 -22.52 3.61
CA LEU A 322 -32.76 -23.21 2.52
C LEU A 322 -33.07 -24.65 3.00
N PRO A 323 -34.33 -25.11 2.94
CA PRO A 323 -34.63 -26.49 3.26
C PRO A 323 -34.10 -27.42 2.15
N ASP A 324 -33.53 -28.53 2.59
CA ASP A 324 -33.25 -29.71 1.79
C ASP A 324 -34.47 -30.07 0.94
N ALA A 325 -34.27 -30.15 -0.38
CA ALA A 325 -35.18 -30.86 -1.26
C ALA A 325 -34.46 -32.13 -1.74
N GLN A 326 -34.83 -33.24 -1.11
CA GLN A 326 -34.70 -34.58 -1.67
C GLN A 326 -35.70 -34.72 -2.82
N GLU A 327 -35.20 -34.92 -4.05
CA GLU A 327 -35.55 -35.98 -5.01
C GLU A 327 -34.72 -35.82 -6.29
#